data_AF-A0A2V9N8N9-F1
#
_entry.id   AF-A0A2V9N8N9-F1
#
_cell.length_a   1.000
_cell.length_b   1.000
_cell.length_c   1.000
_cell.angle_alpha   90.00
_cell.angle_beta   90.00
_cell.angle_gamma   90.00
#
_symmetry.space_group_name_H-M   'P 1'
#
loop_
_entity.id
_entity.type
_entity.pdbx_description
1 polymer ?
#
loop_
_entity_poly.entity_id
_entity_poly.type
_entity_poly.pdbx_seq_one_letter_code
_entity_poly.pdbx_strand_id
1 'polypeptide(L)'
;MTEIHKGSQGHPQPNGGFEREDLGAKPIIAFIITVVVGGIFVYYAVWGMFHFLDKQLTKDDRSRSPLVQVQTDTRSIQAEQIKVFPEPRLEDNERTEINDTRYAEEQRLNSSGWVDQNAGVAHIPIERAMQLTAQRGLPTTPQQGTAPPSIVETGRAAAAHADTSNTAKSNKKGSKQ
;
A
#
# COMPACT_ATOMS: atom_id res chain seq x y z
N MET A 1 23.69 55.06 -92.12
CA MET A 1 24.75 54.06 -92.00
C MET A 1 25.26 54.12 -90.57
N THR A 2 24.57 53.47 -89.64
CA THR A 2 24.76 52.08 -89.18
C THR A 2 25.32 52.18 -87.77
N GLU A 3 24.42 52.15 -86.79
CA GLU A 3 24.74 51.81 -85.41
C GLU A 3 25.22 50.36 -85.29
N ILE A 4 25.67 50.03 -84.08
CA ILE A 4 25.70 48.73 -83.40
C ILE A 4 26.75 47.68 -83.83
N HIS A 5 27.84 47.64 -83.06
CA HIS A 5 28.35 46.38 -82.50
C HIS A 5 28.66 46.55 -81.01
N LYS A 6 27.80 45.95 -80.18
CA LYS A 6 27.93 45.82 -78.73
C LYS A 6 28.05 44.34 -78.40
N GLY A 7 29.01 43.99 -77.55
CA GLY A 7 28.90 42.84 -76.65
C GLY A 7 30.02 41.81 -76.73
N SER A 8 31.08 42.05 -75.96
CA SER A 8 31.90 40.97 -75.38
C SER A 8 31.05 40.25 -74.34
N GLN A 9 30.86 38.93 -74.49
CA GLN A 9 30.23 38.09 -73.46
C GLN A 9 31.30 37.45 -72.58
N GLY A 10 31.49 38.00 -71.38
CA GLY A 10 32.04 37.28 -70.24
C GLY A 10 30.89 36.82 -69.35
N HIS A 11 30.75 35.51 -69.13
CA HIS A 11 29.82 34.96 -68.15
C HIS A 11 30.38 35.18 -66.73
N PRO A 12 29.67 35.89 -65.82
CA PRO A 12 30.07 35.98 -64.42
C PRO A 12 29.63 34.74 -63.63
N GLN A 13 30.50 34.29 -62.73
CA GLN A 13 30.26 33.20 -61.77
C GLN A 13 29.14 33.57 -60.77
N PRO A 14 28.28 32.62 -60.35
CA PRO A 14 27.26 32.88 -59.34
C PRO A 14 27.88 32.74 -57.94
N ASN A 15 28.48 33.82 -57.45
CA ASN A 15 28.95 33.85 -56.06
C ASN A 15 27.76 34.12 -55.14
N GLY A 16 27.47 33.14 -54.29
CA GLY A 16 26.32 33.07 -53.40
C GLY A 16 26.03 34.37 -52.66
N GLY A 17 24.92 35.00 -53.05
CA GLY A 17 24.28 36.02 -52.25
C GLY A 17 23.56 35.33 -51.10
N PHE A 18 24.05 35.50 -49.87
CA PHE A 18 23.29 35.16 -48.68
C PHE A 18 22.03 36.02 -48.64
N GLU A 19 20.86 35.37 -48.52
CA GLU A 19 19.56 36.02 -48.44
C GLU A 19 19.50 36.88 -47.18
N ARG A 20 19.74 38.17 -47.33
CA ARG A 20 19.70 39.14 -46.21
C ARG A 20 18.29 39.65 -46.00
N GLU A 21 17.30 38.77 -45.83
CA GLU A 21 16.07 39.16 -45.15
C GLU A 21 15.38 37.97 -44.49
N ASP A 22 16.16 37.18 -43.76
CA ASP A 22 15.59 36.26 -42.76
C ASP A 22 14.97 37.10 -41.64
N LEU A 23 13.66 37.31 -41.74
CA LEU A 23 12.76 37.85 -40.70
C LEU A 23 13.13 39.26 -40.21
N GLY A 24 12.38 40.28 -40.66
CA GLY A 24 12.50 41.63 -40.12
C GLY A 24 12.38 41.64 -38.58
N ALA A 25 13.20 42.44 -37.90
CA ALA A 25 13.20 42.49 -36.43
C ALA A 25 11.87 42.98 -35.82
N LYS A 26 11.09 43.74 -36.58
CA LYS A 26 9.83 44.36 -36.13
C LYS A 26 8.75 43.35 -35.70
N PRO A 27 8.39 42.31 -36.48
CA PRO A 27 7.45 41.28 -36.04
C PRO A 27 7.92 40.51 -34.81
N ILE A 28 9.22 40.26 -34.67
CA ILE A 28 9.79 39.56 -33.50
C ILE A 28 9.61 40.42 -32.24
N ILE A 29 9.93 41.71 -32.32
CA ILE A 29 9.75 42.64 -31.19
C ILE A 29 8.27 42.79 -30.85
N ALA A 30 7.39 42.91 -31.86
CA ALA A 30 5.95 42.96 -31.64
C ALA A 30 5.40 41.69 -30.98
N PHE A 31 5.92 40.52 -31.36
CA PHE A 31 5.58 39.24 -30.73
C PHE A 31 6.00 39.20 -29.26
N ILE A 32 7.24 39.59 -28.95
CA ILE A 32 7.73 39.65 -27.56
C ILE A 32 6.90 40.63 -26.73
N ILE A 33 6.62 41.82 -27.25
CA ILE A 33 5.78 42.81 -26.56
C ILE A 33 4.40 42.23 -26.29
N THR A 34 3.79 41.55 -27.27
CA THR A 34 2.47 40.93 -27.12
C THR A 34 2.48 39.85 -26.03
N VAL A 35 3.51 39.00 -25.98
CA VAL A 35 3.67 37.97 -24.95
C VAL A 35 3.84 38.59 -23.57
N VAL A 36 4.67 39.64 -23.45
CA VAL A 36 4.88 40.34 -22.18
C VAL A 36 3.60 41.01 -21.70
N VAL A 37 2.90 41.73 -22.58
CA VAL A 37 1.62 42.37 -22.26
C VAL A 37 0.56 41.32 -21.89
N GLY A 38 0.49 40.21 -22.62
CA GLY A 38 -0.40 39.10 -22.31
C GLY A 38 -0.10 38.46 -20.95
N GLY A 39 1.18 38.25 -20.63
CA GLY A 39 1.61 37.74 -19.33
C GLY A 39 1.26 38.69 -18.18
N ILE A 40 1.48 39.99 -18.36
CA ILE A 40 1.09 41.03 -17.40
C ILE A 40 -0.44 41.04 -17.22
N PHE A 41 -1.19 40.94 -18.31
CA PHE A 41 -2.65 40.88 -18.26
C PHE A 41 -3.15 39.66 -17.48
N VAL A 42 -2.62 38.47 -17.76
CA VAL A 42 -2.97 37.24 -17.01
C VAL A 42 -2.57 37.35 -15.54
N TYR A 43 -1.41 37.91 -15.23
CA TYR A 43 -0.96 38.15 -13.86
C TYR A 43 -1.98 39.01 -13.08
N TYR A 44 -2.41 40.14 -13.64
CA TYR A 44 -3.39 41.00 -12.99
C TYR A 44 -4.80 40.38 -12.95
N ALA A 45 -5.18 39.61 -13.96
CA ALA A 45 -6.44 38.87 -13.96
C ALA A 45 -6.49 37.83 -12.83
N VAL A 46 -5.41 37.07 -12.65
CA VAL A 46 -5.26 36.08 -11.57
C VAL A 46 -5.21 36.78 -10.20
N TRP A 47 -4.41 37.85 -10.06
CA TRP A 47 -4.32 38.63 -8.82
C TRP A 47 -5.68 39.23 -8.41
N GLY A 48 -6.40 39.84 -9.36
CA GLY A 48 -7.72 40.40 -9.15
C GLY A 48 -8.78 39.35 -8.81
N MET A 49 -8.75 38.20 -9.51
CA MET A 49 -9.59 37.05 -9.23
C MET A 49 -9.34 36.54 -7.81
N PHE A 50 -8.08 36.26 -7.43
CA PHE A 50 -7.75 35.82 -6.07
C PHE A 50 -8.19 36.83 -5.02
N HIS A 51 -7.98 38.13 -5.23
CA HIS A 51 -8.42 39.16 -4.28
C HIS A 51 -9.96 39.26 -4.15
N PHE A 52 -10.69 38.99 -5.23
CA PHE A 52 -12.16 38.95 -5.23
C PHE A 52 -12.70 37.67 -4.59
N LEU A 53 -12.07 36.52 -4.86
CA LEU A 53 -12.40 35.23 -4.25
C LEU A 53 -12.07 35.23 -2.76
N ASP A 54 -10.94 35.77 -2.35
CA ASP A 54 -10.53 35.86 -0.94
C ASP A 54 -11.51 36.72 -0.12
N LYS A 55 -12.04 37.81 -0.71
CA LYS A 55 -13.13 38.61 -0.11
C LYS A 55 -14.44 37.85 0.06
N GLN A 56 -14.66 36.77 -0.69
CA GLN A 56 -15.85 35.91 -0.59
C GLN A 56 -15.57 34.69 0.32
N LEU A 57 -14.42 34.04 0.15
CA LEU A 57 -13.97 32.89 0.94
C LEU A 57 -13.71 33.26 2.40
N THR A 58 -13.16 34.44 2.70
CA THR A 58 -12.99 34.90 4.10
C THR A 58 -14.35 35.12 4.80
N LYS A 59 -15.44 35.35 4.04
CA LYS A 59 -16.79 35.44 4.61
C LYS A 59 -17.40 34.06 4.88
N ASP A 60 -17.01 33.05 4.10
CA ASP A 60 -17.49 31.66 4.20
C ASP A 60 -16.52 30.71 4.93
N ASP A 61 -15.31 31.14 5.31
CA ASP A 61 -14.36 30.39 6.16
C ASP A 61 -14.84 30.24 7.62
N ARG A 62 -16.03 30.74 7.95
CA ARG A 62 -16.78 30.32 9.16
C ARG A 62 -17.71 29.12 8.93
N SER A 63 -17.81 28.62 7.71
CA SER A 63 -18.62 27.45 7.37
C SER A 63 -17.75 26.30 6.85
N ARG A 64 -16.94 25.75 7.76
CA ARG A 64 -17.02 24.32 8.14
C ARG A 64 -17.33 23.40 6.95
N SER A 65 -16.29 22.86 6.32
CA SER A 65 -16.46 21.57 5.66
C SER A 65 -16.98 20.59 6.71
N PRO A 66 -18.18 19.97 6.56
CA PRO A 66 -18.65 18.96 7.49
C PRO A 66 -17.76 17.70 7.48
N LEU A 67 -16.82 17.61 6.55
CA LEU A 67 -15.80 16.56 6.46
C LEU A 67 -14.44 16.99 7.00
N VAL A 68 -14.29 18.26 7.38
CA VAL A 68 -13.15 18.79 8.14
C VAL A 68 -13.72 19.50 9.36
N GLN A 69 -14.42 18.74 10.21
CA GLN A 69 -14.23 18.95 11.63
C GLN A 69 -12.77 18.60 11.90
N VAL A 70 -11.90 19.62 11.93
CA VAL A 70 -10.69 19.50 12.73
C VAL A 70 -11.21 19.25 14.14
N GLN A 71 -11.19 17.97 14.51
CA GLN A 71 -11.48 17.52 15.84
C GLN A 71 -10.68 18.42 16.78
N THR A 72 -11.39 19.05 17.69
CA THR A 72 -10.87 19.45 18.99
C THR A 72 -10.00 18.31 19.47
N ASP A 73 -8.68 18.49 19.40
CA ASP A 73 -7.68 17.54 19.84
C ASP A 73 -8.04 16.05 19.56
N THR A 74 -7.90 15.62 18.30
CA THR A 74 -7.98 14.21 17.87
C THR A 74 -7.07 13.27 18.66
N ARG A 75 -6.19 13.82 19.51
CA ARG A 75 -5.29 13.08 20.39
C ARG A 75 -6.00 12.51 21.61
N SER A 76 -7.29 12.82 21.84
CA SER A 76 -8.10 12.28 22.95
C SER A 76 -9.39 11.61 22.46
N ILE A 77 -9.26 10.42 21.87
CA ILE A 77 -10.42 9.55 21.67
C ILE A 77 -10.93 9.13 23.06
N GLN A 78 -12.15 9.53 23.42
CA GLN A 78 -12.80 9.10 24.67
C GLN A 78 -13.25 7.64 24.51
N ALA A 79 -12.82 6.75 25.41
CA ALA A 79 -13.08 5.31 25.34
C ALA A 79 -14.58 4.95 25.16
N GLU A 80 -15.49 5.77 25.72
CA GLU A 80 -16.94 5.65 25.56
C GLU A 80 -17.44 5.74 24.11
N GLN A 81 -16.81 6.55 23.24
CA GLN A 81 -17.24 6.68 21.83
C GLN A 81 -16.89 5.44 21.00
N ILE A 82 -15.83 4.73 21.37
CA ILE A 82 -15.39 3.50 20.68
C ILE A 82 -16.41 2.37 20.91
N LYS A 83 -17.11 2.36 22.05
CA LYS A 83 -18.10 1.33 22.40
C LYS A 83 -19.38 1.34 21.53
N VAL A 84 -19.62 2.40 20.77
CA VAL A 84 -20.81 2.54 19.91
C VAL A 84 -20.66 1.76 18.61
N PHE A 85 -19.43 1.47 18.18
CA PHE A 85 -19.18 0.69 16.97
C PHE A 85 -19.43 -0.81 17.23
N PRO A 86 -20.11 -1.54 16.33
CA PRO A 86 -20.26 -2.99 16.44
C PRO A 86 -18.90 -3.69 16.30
N GLU A 87 -18.75 -4.88 16.89
CA GLU A 87 -17.54 -5.70 16.73
C GLU A 87 -17.49 -6.34 15.33
N PRO A 88 -16.29 -6.57 14.74
CA PRO A 88 -14.95 -6.31 15.29
C PRO A 88 -14.53 -4.84 15.16
N ARG A 89 -13.93 -4.28 16.21
CA ARG A 89 -13.44 -2.90 16.24
C ARG A 89 -11.98 -2.86 15.82
N LEU A 90 -11.52 -1.67 15.42
CA LEU A 90 -10.09 -1.42 15.24
C LEU A 90 -9.37 -1.59 16.58
N GLU A 91 -8.29 -2.38 16.58
CA GLU A 91 -7.39 -2.55 17.71
C GLU A 91 -6.71 -1.20 18.02
N ASP A 92 -6.83 -0.71 19.25
CA ASP A 92 -6.35 0.61 19.67
C ASP A 92 -4.94 0.57 20.28
N ASN A 93 -4.49 -0.62 20.73
CA ASN A 93 -3.24 -0.80 21.45
C ASN A 93 -2.37 -1.95 20.95
N GLU A 94 -2.21 -2.05 19.62
CA GLU A 94 -1.34 -3.06 18.98
C GLU A 94 0.06 -3.13 19.61
N ARG A 95 0.63 -1.97 19.99
CA ARG A 95 2.00 -1.88 20.51
C ARG A 95 2.15 -2.50 21.90
N THR A 96 1.22 -2.26 22.83
CA THR A 96 1.31 -2.88 24.16
C THR A 96 0.96 -4.36 24.09
N GLU A 97 -0.04 -4.75 23.29
CA GLU A 97 -0.42 -6.16 23.16
C GLU A 97 0.71 -7.03 22.60
N ILE A 98 1.47 -6.53 21.63
CA ILE A 98 2.67 -7.22 21.12
C ILE A 98 3.74 -7.35 22.20
N ASN A 99 3.97 -6.31 23.02
CA ASN A 99 4.98 -6.35 24.07
C ASN A 99 4.61 -7.31 25.20
N ASP A 100 3.35 -7.32 25.63
CA ASP A 100 2.86 -8.21 26.68
C ASP A 100 2.94 -9.67 26.21
N THR A 101 2.59 -9.93 24.95
CA THR A 101 2.72 -11.27 24.34
C THR A 101 4.18 -11.70 24.28
N ARG A 102 5.09 -10.83 23.80
CA ARG A 102 6.52 -11.13 23.77
C ARG A 102 7.09 -11.39 25.15
N TYR A 103 6.70 -10.59 26.14
CA TYR A 103 7.17 -10.75 27.50
C TYR A 103 6.67 -12.06 28.13
N ALA A 104 5.41 -12.43 27.91
CA ALA A 104 4.86 -13.71 28.35
C ALA A 104 5.57 -14.91 27.68
N GLU A 105 5.87 -14.81 26.38
CA GLU A 105 6.64 -15.81 25.64
C GLU A 105 8.06 -15.95 26.19
N GLU A 106 8.76 -14.84 26.40
CA GLU A 106 10.10 -14.80 26.99
C GLU A 106 10.11 -15.43 28.40
N GLN A 107 9.13 -15.09 29.24
CA GLN A 107 9.00 -15.71 30.56
C GLN A 107 8.79 -17.22 30.46
N ARG A 108 7.91 -17.69 29.57
CA ARG A 108 7.65 -19.13 29.38
C ARG A 108 8.89 -19.87 28.89
N LEU A 109 9.68 -19.27 27.99
CA LEU A 109 10.91 -19.86 27.47
C LEU A 109 12.02 -19.95 28.53
N ASN A 110 12.10 -18.99 29.45
CA ASN A 110 13.16 -18.90 30.46
C ASN A 110 12.79 -19.51 31.82
N SER A 111 11.55 -20.00 31.99
CA SER A 111 11.07 -20.57 33.25
C SER A 111 10.78 -22.07 33.15
N SER A 112 10.62 -22.70 34.31
CA SER A 112 10.13 -24.08 34.43
C SER A 112 8.67 -24.06 34.87
N GLY A 113 7.88 -25.01 34.40
CA GLY A 113 6.47 -25.11 34.77
C GLY A 113 5.81 -26.37 34.23
N TRP A 114 4.55 -26.56 34.55
CA TRP A 114 3.78 -27.70 34.06
C TRP A 114 3.14 -27.36 32.71
N VAL A 115 3.24 -28.28 31.75
CA VAL A 115 2.43 -28.24 30.51
C VAL A 115 1.13 -28.99 30.74
N ASP A 116 1.22 -30.18 31.34
CA ASP A 116 0.08 -30.98 31.80
C ASP A 116 0.49 -31.70 33.08
N GLN A 117 -0.05 -31.24 34.22
CA GLN A 117 0.26 -31.79 35.52
C GLN A 117 -0.34 -33.20 35.72
N ASN A 118 -1.48 -33.50 35.09
CA ASN A 118 -2.13 -34.82 35.21
C ASN A 118 -1.38 -35.88 34.40
N ALA A 119 -0.82 -35.49 33.25
CA ALA A 119 0.03 -36.35 32.44
C ALA A 119 1.50 -36.37 32.91
N GLY A 120 1.87 -35.57 33.92
CA GLY A 120 3.24 -35.47 34.43
C GLY A 120 4.23 -34.81 33.45
N VAL A 121 3.75 -33.97 32.54
CA VAL A 121 4.55 -33.30 31.51
C VAL A 121 4.91 -31.88 31.96
N ALA A 122 6.19 -31.64 32.20
CA ALA A 122 6.73 -30.32 32.56
C ALA A 122 7.55 -29.71 31.40
N HIS A 123 7.53 -28.38 31.29
CA HIS A 123 8.49 -27.63 30.47
C HIS A 123 9.68 -27.19 31.33
N ILE A 124 10.83 -27.11 30.68
CA ILE A 124 12.09 -26.61 31.23
C ILE A 124 12.54 -25.39 30.44
N PRO A 125 13.42 -24.54 30.98
CA PRO A 125 13.95 -23.39 30.26
C PRO A 125 14.64 -23.83 28.98
N ILE A 126 14.51 -23.05 27.92
CA ILE A 126 14.97 -23.40 26.58
C ILE A 126 16.49 -23.62 26.53
N GLU A 127 17.26 -22.85 27.31
CA GLU A 127 18.71 -23.04 27.45
C GLU A 127 19.04 -24.44 27.97
N ARG A 128 18.27 -24.91 28.96
CA ARG A 128 18.46 -26.24 29.53
C ARG A 128 18.00 -27.33 28.57
N ALA A 129 16.90 -27.12 27.87
CA ALA A 129 16.44 -28.04 26.83
C ALA A 129 17.48 -28.20 25.73
N MET A 130 18.08 -27.11 25.25
CA MET A 130 19.16 -27.14 24.25
C MET A 130 20.38 -27.90 24.77
N GLN A 131 20.84 -27.64 26.00
CA GLN A 131 21.97 -28.38 26.59
C GLN A 131 21.71 -29.88 26.68
N LEU A 132 20.51 -30.26 27.16
CA LEU A 132 20.14 -31.65 27.30
C LEU A 132 19.99 -32.35 25.94
N THR A 133 19.49 -31.64 24.94
CA THR A 133 19.39 -32.15 23.57
C THR A 133 20.78 -32.33 22.96
N ALA A 134 21.69 -31.38 23.16
CA ALA A 134 23.08 -31.50 22.71
C ALA A 134 23.80 -32.67 23.38
N GLN A 135 23.56 -32.90 24.68
CA GLN A 135 24.17 -34.00 25.44
C GLN A 135 23.61 -35.37 25.02
N ARG A 136 22.30 -35.48 24.80
CA ARG A 136 21.63 -36.74 24.45
C ARG A 136 21.69 -37.06 22.97
N GLY A 137 21.99 -36.07 22.13
CA GLY A 137 21.82 -36.15 20.70
C GLY A 137 20.36 -36.01 20.28
N LEU A 138 20.14 -35.76 18.99
CA LEU A 138 18.80 -35.77 18.40
C LEU A 138 18.32 -37.23 18.27
N PRO A 139 17.06 -37.54 18.60
CA PRO A 139 16.53 -38.89 18.41
C PRO A 139 16.58 -39.26 16.93
N THR A 140 17.33 -40.32 16.59
CA THR A 140 17.52 -40.82 15.21
C THR A 140 16.44 -41.82 14.77
N THR A 141 15.60 -42.27 15.70
CA THR A 141 14.46 -43.15 15.45
C THR A 141 13.18 -42.41 15.85
N PRO A 142 12.15 -42.34 14.99
CA PRO A 142 10.86 -41.77 15.39
C PRO A 142 10.27 -42.60 16.53
N GLN A 143 10.13 -41.98 17.70
CA GLN A 143 9.46 -42.61 18.83
C GLN A 143 7.98 -42.79 18.45
N GLN A 144 7.50 -44.04 18.45
CA GLN A 144 6.10 -44.34 18.18
C GLN A 144 5.23 -43.56 19.17
N GLY A 145 4.46 -42.58 18.66
CA GLY A 145 3.51 -41.80 19.43
C GLY A 145 3.64 -40.26 19.36
N THR A 146 4.72 -39.71 18.80
CA THR A 146 4.94 -38.23 18.79
C THR A 146 4.91 -37.59 17.40
N ALA A 147 4.41 -38.29 16.38
CA ALA A 147 4.09 -37.63 15.12
C ALA A 147 2.73 -36.92 15.30
N PRO A 148 2.64 -35.57 15.21
CA PRO A 148 1.34 -34.94 15.05
C PRO A 148 0.65 -35.58 13.83
N PRO A 149 -0.67 -35.81 13.89
CA PRO A 149 -1.38 -36.48 12.80
C PRO A 149 -1.04 -35.75 11.51
N SER A 150 -0.43 -36.47 10.57
CA SER A 150 -0.10 -35.87 9.28
C SER A 150 -1.39 -35.36 8.65
N ILE A 151 -1.35 -34.20 8.01
CA ILE A 151 -2.49 -33.62 7.29
C ILE A 151 -3.13 -34.63 6.32
N VAL A 152 -2.33 -35.58 5.82
CA VAL A 152 -2.76 -36.69 4.97
C VAL A 152 -3.61 -37.71 5.75
N GLU A 153 -3.21 -38.06 6.97
CA GLU A 153 -3.97 -38.96 7.86
C GLU A 153 -5.30 -38.33 8.28
N THR A 154 -5.28 -37.05 8.65
CA THR A 154 -6.48 -36.28 9.01
C THR A 154 -7.44 -36.15 7.82
N GLY A 155 -6.91 -35.88 6.63
CA GLY A 155 -7.70 -35.83 5.39
C GLY A 155 -8.30 -37.19 5.01
N ARG A 156 -7.54 -38.28 5.20
CA ARG A 156 -8.00 -39.65 4.95
C ARG A 156 -9.10 -40.08 5.92
N ALA A 157 -8.96 -39.74 7.20
CA ALA A 157 -9.99 -39.98 8.20
C ALA A 157 -11.28 -39.21 7.88
N ALA A 158 -11.16 -37.92 7.54
CA ALA A 158 -12.29 -37.10 7.11
C ALA A 158 -12.98 -37.66 5.85
N ALA A 159 -12.21 -38.14 4.87
CA ALA A 159 -12.76 -38.78 3.67
C ALA A 159 -13.49 -40.09 3.98
N ALA A 160 -12.97 -40.90 4.91
CA ALA A 160 -13.63 -42.13 5.35
C ALA A 160 -14.95 -41.86 6.09
N HIS A 161 -15.03 -40.76 6.84
CA HIS A 161 -16.28 -40.33 7.49
C HIS A 161 -17.28 -39.67 6.51
N ALA A 162 -16.79 -39.07 5.42
CA ALA A 162 -17.61 -38.49 4.37
C ALA A 162 -18.13 -39.54 3.36
N ASP A 163 -17.53 -40.73 3.31
CA ASP A 163 -17.95 -41.83 2.45
C ASP A 163 -19.24 -42.50 2.99
N THR A 164 -20.36 -41.82 2.74
CA THR A 164 -21.72 -42.27 3.05
C THR A 164 -22.25 -43.32 2.08
N SER A 165 -21.43 -43.81 1.14
CA SER A 165 -21.84 -44.76 0.10
C SER A 165 -22.27 -46.14 0.65
N ASN A 166 -21.90 -46.47 1.89
CA ASN A 166 -22.28 -47.72 2.53
C ASN A 166 -23.57 -47.64 3.39
N THR A 167 -24.02 -46.45 3.77
CA THR A 167 -25.24 -46.27 4.59
C THR A 167 -26.53 -46.48 3.78
N ALA A 168 -26.45 -46.32 2.45
CA ALA A 168 -27.59 -46.54 1.55
C ALA A 168 -27.95 -48.02 1.31
N LYS A 169 -27.10 -48.99 1.68
CA LYS A 169 -27.38 -50.43 1.47
C LYS A 169 -28.03 -51.14 2.66
N SER A 170 -28.08 -50.53 3.85
CA SER A 170 -28.70 -51.17 5.03
C SER A 170 -30.23 -50.98 5.10
N ASN A 171 -30.79 -49.90 4.53
CA ASN A 171 -32.21 -49.56 4.72
C ASN A 171 -33.18 -50.17 3.67
N LYS A 172 -32.83 -51.29 3.03
CA LYS A 172 -33.70 -51.96 2.03
C LYS A 172 -33.87 -53.46 2.29
N LYS A 173 -34.05 -53.85 3.55
CA LYS A 173 -34.52 -55.20 3.91
C LYS A 173 -35.40 -55.14 5.16
N GLY A 174 -36.64 -54.68 4.96
CA GLY A 174 -37.61 -54.56 6.06
C GLY A 174 -38.93 -53.93 5.64
N SER A 175 -39.48 -54.34 4.50
CA SER A 175 -40.86 -54.00 4.13
C SER A 175 -41.33 -54.94 3.03
N LYS A 176 -42.01 -56.02 3.42
CA LYS A 176 -43.29 -56.48 2.86
C LYS A 176 -43.61 -57.91 3.31
N GLN A 177 -44.78 -58.00 3.94
CA GLN A 177 -45.71 -59.12 4.12
C GLN A 177 -45.30 -60.24 5.08
#